data_AF-A0A380KDH1-F1
#
_entry.id   AF-A0A380KDH1-F1
#
_cell.length_a   1.000
_cell.length_b   1.000
_cell.length_c   1.000
_cell.angle_alpha   90.00
_cell.angle_beta   90.00
_cell.angle_gamma   90.00
#
_symmetry.space_group_name_H-M   'P 1'
#
loop_
_entity.id
_entity.type
_entity.pdbx_description
1 polymer ?
#
loop_
_entity_poly.entity_id
_entity_poly.type
_entity_poly.pdbx_seq_one_letter_code
_entity_poly.pdbx_strand_id
1 'polypeptide(L)'
;MRDNHLHTHFSYDSKAQFEEYLQAYSGEIVTTEHFDLSNPYSKQDDIPDYESYCREIAKLNCLYDNRIKKGIEIGYYQPREADIKAYLAGKDFDLKLLSVHHNGVNDYLDDEVASMDKATVIKDYLDRLEYAIGRVEADVLAHFDYGFRLFEISVEALKRYEEQLARIFQKMINNNLAFELNAKSIYLYEHEHLYCYALALLKKLGCTRYSIGSDGHKLEHFRLHFDKIVALLADYGISESQLIS
;
A
#
# COMPACT_ATOMS: atom_id res chain seq x y z
N MET A 1 9.35 3.21 14.87
CA MET A 1 8.60 2.35 13.93
C MET A 1 8.80 2.90 12.53
N ARG A 2 9.26 2.05 11.61
CA ARG A 2 9.51 2.44 10.21
C ARG A 2 8.16 2.68 9.50
N ASP A 3 8.14 3.65 8.63
CA ASP A 3 7.03 3.87 7.69
C ASP A 3 7.27 3.00 6.46
N ASN A 4 6.39 2.04 6.20
CA ASN A 4 6.55 1.05 5.15
C ASN A 4 5.89 1.42 3.82
N HIS A 5 5.34 2.63 3.71
CA HIS A 5 4.69 3.10 2.49
C HIS A 5 4.93 4.61 2.31
N LEU A 6 5.91 4.95 1.48
CA LEU A 6 6.37 6.33 1.25
C LEU A 6 6.83 6.53 -0.18
N HIS A 7 6.61 7.72 -0.72
CA HIS A 7 6.97 8.06 -2.09
C HIS A 7 7.91 9.25 -2.12
N THR A 8 8.80 9.24 -3.09
CA THR A 8 9.72 10.34 -3.39
C THR A 8 9.54 10.80 -4.83
N HIS A 9 10.40 11.71 -5.30
CA HIS A 9 10.47 12.14 -6.70
C HIS A 9 10.68 11.02 -7.73
N PHE A 10 10.95 9.78 -7.30
CA PHE A 10 10.95 8.60 -8.17
C PHE A 10 9.55 8.09 -8.53
N SER A 11 8.52 8.48 -7.77
CA SER A 11 7.12 8.23 -8.09
C SER A 11 6.54 9.39 -8.92
N TYR A 12 5.72 9.07 -9.93
CA TYR A 12 5.22 10.04 -10.91
C TYR A 12 4.36 11.17 -10.30
N ASP A 13 3.76 10.94 -9.15
CA ASP A 13 2.84 11.84 -8.44
C ASP A 13 3.44 12.45 -7.16
N SER A 14 4.74 12.26 -6.92
CA SER A 14 5.43 12.81 -5.75
C SER A 14 6.59 13.71 -6.16
N LYS A 15 6.90 14.68 -5.28
CA LYS A 15 8.06 15.56 -5.39
C LYS A 15 8.94 15.54 -4.14
N ALA A 16 8.56 14.72 -3.15
CA ALA A 16 9.27 14.65 -1.88
C ALA A 16 10.71 14.17 -2.08
N GLN A 17 11.62 14.72 -1.29
CA GLN A 17 13.03 14.33 -1.31
C GLN A 17 13.32 13.38 -0.15
N PHE A 18 14.24 12.42 -0.33
CA PHE A 18 14.63 11.50 0.76
C PHE A 18 15.10 12.27 2.00
N GLU A 19 15.87 13.34 1.79
CA GLU A 19 16.43 14.16 2.86
C GLU A 19 15.37 14.79 3.75
N GLU A 20 14.18 15.12 3.21
CA GLU A 20 13.07 15.67 4.02
C GLU A 20 12.65 14.67 5.09
N TYR A 21 12.47 13.40 4.72
CA TYR A 21 12.13 12.32 5.65
C TYR A 21 13.28 12.00 6.61
N LEU A 22 14.53 11.97 6.11
CA LEU A 22 15.72 11.64 6.90
C LEU A 22 16.10 12.70 7.94
N GLN A 23 15.77 13.97 7.67
CA GLN A 23 15.95 15.07 8.62
C GLN A 23 14.84 15.08 9.68
N ALA A 24 13.61 14.72 9.31
CA ALA A 24 12.47 14.73 10.22
C ALA A 24 12.39 13.51 11.15
N TYR A 25 12.99 12.40 10.78
CA TYR A 25 13.02 11.18 11.59
C TYR A 25 14.44 10.66 11.70
N SER A 26 14.83 10.10 12.84
CA SER A 26 16.17 9.55 13.07
C SER A 26 16.28 8.04 12.85
N GLY A 27 15.17 7.34 12.62
CA GLY A 27 15.15 5.89 12.37
C GLY A 27 15.36 5.53 10.90
N GLU A 28 15.32 4.24 10.60
CA GLU A 28 15.31 3.74 9.21
C GLU A 28 14.00 4.13 8.50
N ILE A 29 14.07 4.38 7.20
CA ILE A 29 12.93 4.59 6.30
C ILE A 29 13.00 3.60 5.14
N VAL A 30 11.86 3.27 4.55
CA VAL A 30 11.77 2.62 3.26
C VAL A 30 10.86 3.46 2.37
N THR A 31 11.25 3.69 1.13
CA THR A 31 10.35 4.30 0.14
C THR A 31 9.90 3.23 -0.84
N THR A 32 8.66 3.28 -1.27
CA THR A 32 7.95 2.27 -2.05
C THR A 32 7.43 2.93 -3.30
N GLU A 33 8.34 3.19 -4.23
CA GLU A 33 8.02 4.00 -5.41
C GLU A 33 6.98 3.30 -6.29
N HIS A 34 6.09 4.09 -6.89
CA HIS A 34 5.03 3.59 -7.76
C HIS A 34 5.58 2.87 -8.97
N PHE A 35 5.01 1.69 -9.25
CA PHE A 35 5.21 0.97 -10.49
C PHE A 35 3.85 0.54 -11.04
N ASP A 36 3.35 1.33 -11.99
CA ASP A 36 2.02 1.21 -12.55
C ASP A 36 2.09 1.12 -14.08
N LEU A 37 1.62 0.01 -14.63
CA LEU A 37 1.62 -0.23 -16.07
C LEU A 37 0.24 0.03 -16.65
N SER A 38 0.18 0.77 -17.76
CA SER A 38 -1.06 1.23 -18.37
C SER A 38 -1.89 2.09 -17.42
N ASN A 39 -1.23 3.00 -16.71
CA ASN A 39 -1.84 3.88 -15.73
C ASN A 39 -2.83 4.84 -16.44
N PRO A 40 -4.13 4.76 -16.14
CA PRO A 40 -5.11 5.67 -16.72
C PRO A 40 -4.99 7.10 -16.18
N TYR A 41 -4.37 7.35 -15.03
CA TYR A 41 -4.18 8.71 -14.55
C TYR A 41 -3.13 9.46 -15.39
N SER A 42 -1.93 8.88 -15.52
CA SER A 42 -0.83 9.49 -16.29
C SER A 42 -0.92 9.24 -17.81
N LYS A 43 -1.77 8.27 -18.23
CA LYS A 43 -1.92 7.79 -19.62
C LYS A 43 -0.64 7.16 -20.18
N GLN A 44 0.24 6.64 -19.33
CA GLN A 44 1.50 5.98 -19.70
C GLN A 44 1.84 4.82 -18.75
N ASP A 45 2.98 4.16 -18.99
CA ASP A 45 3.59 3.26 -18.01
C ASP A 45 4.46 4.11 -17.07
N ASP A 46 4.15 4.10 -15.77
CA ASP A 46 4.93 4.78 -14.74
C ASP A 46 5.89 3.79 -14.11
N ILE A 47 7.15 3.86 -14.55
CA ILE A 47 8.19 2.90 -14.19
C ILE A 47 9.31 3.65 -13.48
N PRO A 48 9.62 3.34 -12.21
CA PRO A 48 10.70 4.02 -11.52
C PRO A 48 12.04 3.57 -12.12
N ASP A 49 12.95 4.52 -12.36
CA ASP A 49 14.31 4.23 -12.80
C ASP A 49 15.08 3.59 -11.64
N TYR A 50 15.04 2.26 -11.59
CA TYR A 50 15.66 1.46 -10.54
C TYR A 50 17.15 1.73 -10.35
N GLU A 51 17.88 1.96 -11.44
CA GLU A 51 19.33 2.19 -11.36
C GLU A 51 19.64 3.57 -10.77
N SER A 52 18.88 4.59 -11.15
CA SER A 52 18.98 5.92 -10.53
C SER A 52 18.55 5.89 -9.07
N TYR A 53 17.47 5.18 -8.75
CA TYR A 53 16.98 4.99 -7.39
C TYR A 53 18.03 4.33 -6.49
N CYS A 54 18.66 3.25 -6.97
CA CYS A 54 19.74 2.58 -6.25
C CYS A 54 20.96 3.47 -6.03
N ARG A 55 21.39 4.24 -7.04
CA ARG A 55 22.54 5.15 -6.93
C ARG A 55 22.29 6.27 -5.92
N GLU A 56 21.10 6.85 -5.93
CA GLU A 56 20.74 7.93 -5.01
C GLU A 56 20.68 7.43 -3.57
N ILE A 57 20.02 6.30 -3.34
CA ILE A 57 19.97 5.66 -2.02
C ILE A 57 21.37 5.29 -1.54
N ALA A 58 22.23 4.72 -2.38
CA ALA A 58 23.61 4.39 -1.99
C ALA A 58 24.40 5.64 -1.57
N LYS A 59 24.29 6.73 -2.34
CA LYS A 59 24.93 8.01 -2.00
C LYS A 59 24.42 8.56 -0.67
N LEU A 60 23.12 8.54 -0.44
CA LEU A 60 22.52 9.05 0.79
C LEU A 60 22.82 8.16 1.99
N ASN A 61 22.86 6.84 1.82
CA ASN A 61 23.24 5.92 2.89
C ASN A 61 24.68 6.12 3.38
N CYS A 62 25.60 6.62 2.53
CA CYS A 62 26.92 7.07 2.98
C CYS A 62 26.87 8.32 3.88
N LEU A 63 25.82 9.14 3.77
CA LEU A 63 25.66 10.39 4.53
C LEU A 63 24.77 10.21 5.78
N TYR A 64 23.86 9.24 5.74
CA TYR A 64 22.82 9.03 6.74
C TYR A 64 22.87 7.62 7.34
N ASP A 65 24.06 7.08 7.58
CA ASP A 65 24.29 5.84 8.36
C ASP A 65 23.45 4.63 7.91
N ASN A 66 23.35 4.43 6.59
CA ASN A 66 22.62 3.30 5.97
C ASN A 66 21.14 3.17 6.38
N ARG A 67 20.46 4.30 6.64
CA ARG A 67 19.08 4.35 7.13
C ARG A 67 17.98 4.20 6.07
N ILE A 68 18.31 4.17 4.79
CA ILE A 68 17.33 4.09 3.70
C ILE A 68 17.31 2.68 3.13
N LYS A 69 16.12 2.09 3.10
CA LYS A 69 15.80 0.84 2.39
C LYS A 69 15.08 1.15 1.08
N LYS A 70 15.20 0.22 0.13
CA LYS A 70 14.62 0.32 -1.21
C LYS A 70 13.37 -0.52 -1.28
N GLY A 71 12.21 0.08 -1.40
CA GLY A 71 10.97 -0.63 -1.68
C GLY A 71 10.38 -0.26 -3.04
N ILE A 72 9.25 -0.91 -3.34
CA ILE A 72 8.42 -0.67 -4.51
C ILE A 72 6.95 -0.90 -4.16
N GLU A 73 6.06 -0.06 -4.69
CA GLU A 73 4.62 -0.31 -4.72
C GLU A 73 4.23 -0.83 -6.11
N ILE A 74 3.77 -2.08 -6.17
CA ILE A 74 3.42 -2.76 -7.41
C ILE A 74 1.93 -2.58 -7.66
N GLY A 75 1.59 -1.66 -8.58
CA GLY A 75 0.27 -1.54 -9.17
C GLY A 75 -0.05 -2.73 -10.06
N TYR A 76 -0.76 -3.72 -9.52
CA TYR A 76 -1.05 -4.94 -10.26
C TYR A 76 -2.17 -4.74 -11.27
N TYR A 77 -1.85 -4.93 -12.56
CA TYR A 77 -2.81 -4.97 -13.65
C TYR A 77 -2.67 -6.27 -14.45
N GLN A 78 -3.71 -7.11 -14.42
CA GLN A 78 -3.70 -8.48 -14.94
C GLN A 78 -3.20 -8.62 -16.39
N PRO A 79 -3.57 -7.74 -17.36
CA PRO A 79 -3.03 -7.80 -18.72
C PRO A 79 -1.53 -7.56 -18.82
N ARG A 80 -0.89 -6.98 -17.79
CA ARG A 80 0.53 -6.64 -17.73
C ARG A 80 1.32 -7.50 -16.74
N GLU A 81 0.76 -8.61 -16.24
CA GLU A 81 1.43 -9.49 -15.26
C GLU A 81 2.83 -9.95 -15.72
N ALA A 82 3.00 -10.29 -17.00
CA ALA A 82 4.28 -10.73 -17.54
C ALA A 82 5.33 -9.61 -17.49
N ASP A 83 4.92 -8.37 -17.78
CA ASP A 83 5.79 -7.19 -17.73
C ASP A 83 6.18 -6.84 -16.29
N ILE A 84 5.23 -6.96 -15.35
CA ILE A 84 5.51 -6.79 -13.91
C ILE A 84 6.60 -7.78 -13.46
N LYS A 85 6.43 -9.06 -13.80
CA LYS A 85 7.43 -10.10 -13.48
C LYS A 85 8.78 -9.83 -14.14
N ALA A 86 8.77 -9.39 -15.40
CA ALA A 86 10.00 -9.06 -16.12
C ALA A 86 10.72 -7.86 -15.51
N TYR A 87 9.98 -6.84 -15.05
CA TYR A 87 10.57 -5.71 -14.36
C TYR A 87 11.18 -6.14 -13.01
N LEU A 88 10.48 -6.92 -12.20
CA LEU A 88 10.97 -7.35 -10.89
C LEU A 88 12.18 -8.31 -10.98
N ALA A 89 12.31 -9.06 -12.08
CA ALA A 89 13.37 -10.04 -12.23
C ALA A 89 14.77 -9.42 -12.13
N GLY A 90 15.58 -9.94 -11.20
CA GLY A 90 16.96 -9.50 -10.97
C GLY A 90 17.12 -8.19 -10.22
N LYS A 91 16.01 -7.55 -9.79
CA LYS A 91 16.04 -6.37 -8.91
C LYS A 91 15.94 -6.78 -7.44
N ASP A 92 16.64 -6.05 -6.59
CA ASP A 92 16.70 -6.29 -5.15
C ASP A 92 15.97 -5.17 -4.40
N PHE A 93 14.77 -5.50 -3.92
CA PHE A 93 13.95 -4.62 -3.10
C PHE A 93 13.86 -5.19 -1.69
N ASP A 94 14.08 -4.33 -0.71
CA ASP A 94 13.96 -4.59 0.72
C ASP A 94 12.48 -4.76 1.16
N LEU A 95 11.53 -4.17 0.41
CA LEU A 95 10.09 -4.29 0.67
C LEU A 95 9.25 -4.14 -0.61
N LYS A 96 8.29 -5.03 -0.84
CA LYS A 96 7.38 -5.00 -1.99
C LYS A 96 5.93 -4.91 -1.54
N LEU A 97 5.23 -3.87 -1.97
CA LEU A 97 3.80 -3.68 -1.73
C LEU A 97 3.02 -4.17 -2.95
N LEU A 98 1.91 -4.88 -2.72
CA LEU A 98 0.96 -5.26 -3.75
C LEU A 98 -0.28 -4.39 -3.65
N SER A 99 -0.57 -3.62 -4.69
CA SER A 99 -1.73 -2.75 -4.80
C SER A 99 -2.51 -3.01 -6.09
N VAL A 100 -3.71 -2.43 -6.19
CA VAL A 100 -4.51 -2.36 -7.40
C VAL A 100 -5.07 -0.94 -7.51
N HIS A 101 -4.49 -0.12 -8.40
CA HIS A 101 -4.87 1.30 -8.53
C HIS A 101 -5.96 1.55 -9.58
N HIS A 102 -6.08 0.67 -10.59
CA HIS A 102 -6.99 0.90 -11.70
C HIS A 102 -7.64 -0.37 -12.24
N ASN A 103 -8.75 -0.19 -12.96
CA ASN A 103 -9.48 -1.27 -13.61
C ASN A 103 -9.15 -1.45 -15.10
N GLY A 104 -8.21 -0.64 -15.62
CA GLY A 104 -7.80 -0.58 -17.02
C GLY A 104 -8.52 0.50 -17.84
N VAL A 105 -9.52 1.16 -17.25
CA VAL A 105 -10.24 2.30 -17.83
C VAL A 105 -10.01 3.54 -16.97
N ASN A 106 -10.29 3.44 -15.67
CA ASN A 106 -10.15 4.51 -14.69
C ASN A 106 -9.22 4.08 -13.56
N ASP A 107 -8.49 5.04 -13.00
CA ASP A 107 -7.98 4.93 -11.64
C ASP A 107 -9.17 4.98 -10.68
N TYR A 108 -9.14 4.22 -9.59
CA TYR A 108 -10.24 4.24 -8.64
C TYR A 108 -10.42 5.58 -7.91
N LEU A 109 -9.43 6.48 -8.00
CA LEU A 109 -9.51 7.85 -7.49
C LEU A 109 -9.87 8.89 -8.56
N ASP A 110 -10.13 8.49 -9.81
CA ASP A 110 -10.59 9.41 -10.85
C ASP A 110 -11.97 10.01 -10.50
N ASP A 111 -12.19 11.28 -10.84
CA ASP A 111 -13.45 12.01 -10.57
C ASP A 111 -14.68 11.30 -11.17
N GLU A 112 -14.53 10.63 -12.33
CA GLU A 112 -15.63 9.87 -12.93
C GLU A 112 -16.08 8.70 -12.04
N VAL A 113 -15.16 8.09 -11.28
CA VAL A 113 -15.46 6.95 -10.39
C VAL A 113 -16.33 7.39 -9.21
N ALA A 114 -16.15 8.61 -8.69
CA ALA A 114 -16.99 9.16 -7.62
C ALA A 114 -18.48 9.16 -7.96
N SER A 115 -18.81 9.26 -9.26
CA SER A 115 -20.18 9.30 -9.78
C SER A 115 -20.75 7.92 -10.19
N MET A 116 -19.94 6.87 -10.15
CA MET A 116 -20.35 5.51 -10.51
C MET A 116 -21.16 4.83 -9.39
N ASP A 117 -21.82 3.72 -9.74
CA ASP A 117 -22.46 2.87 -8.74
C ASP A 117 -21.41 2.25 -7.80
N LYS A 118 -21.38 2.68 -6.55
CA LYS A 118 -20.40 2.23 -5.56
C LYS A 118 -20.35 0.71 -5.39
N ALA A 119 -21.50 0.02 -5.49
CA ALA A 119 -21.55 -1.41 -5.29
C ALA A 119 -20.81 -2.16 -6.41
N THR A 120 -20.94 -1.66 -7.64
CA THR A 120 -20.23 -2.13 -8.82
C THR A 120 -18.72 -1.87 -8.70
N VAL A 121 -18.32 -0.66 -8.29
CA VAL A 121 -16.90 -0.29 -8.16
C VAL A 121 -16.21 -1.11 -7.07
N ILE A 122 -16.82 -1.21 -5.87
CA ILE A 122 -16.27 -2.02 -4.76
C ILE A 122 -16.10 -3.47 -5.19
N LYS A 123 -17.10 -4.05 -5.87
CA LYS A 123 -17.03 -5.45 -6.31
C LYS A 123 -15.91 -5.65 -7.34
N ASP A 124 -15.80 -4.78 -8.34
CA ASP A 124 -14.74 -4.85 -9.35
C ASP A 124 -13.35 -4.74 -8.71
N TYR A 125 -13.16 -3.79 -7.79
CA TYR A 125 -11.92 -3.63 -7.05
C TYR A 125 -11.57 -4.88 -6.22
N LEU A 126 -12.50 -5.39 -5.41
CA LEU A 126 -12.25 -6.56 -4.58
C LEU A 126 -11.99 -7.82 -5.41
N ASP A 127 -12.67 -7.99 -6.55
CA ASP A 127 -12.41 -9.11 -7.48
C ASP A 127 -10.96 -9.05 -8.03
N ARG A 128 -10.47 -7.84 -8.37
CA ARG A 128 -9.11 -7.63 -8.88
C ARG A 128 -8.05 -7.78 -7.78
N LEU A 129 -8.32 -7.25 -6.59
CA LEU A 129 -7.46 -7.42 -5.43
C LEU A 129 -7.33 -8.91 -5.07
N GLU A 130 -8.45 -9.65 -5.03
CA GLU A 130 -8.46 -11.09 -4.81
C GLU A 130 -7.63 -11.81 -5.89
N TYR A 131 -7.75 -11.42 -7.16
CA TYR A 131 -7.01 -12.01 -8.26
C TYR A 131 -5.49 -11.78 -8.15
N ALA A 132 -5.07 -10.57 -7.80
CA ALA A 132 -3.66 -10.14 -7.75
C ALA A 132 -2.82 -10.92 -6.73
N ILE A 133 -3.41 -11.30 -5.59
CA ILE A 133 -2.69 -12.00 -4.52
C ILE A 133 -2.07 -13.31 -5.03
N GLY A 134 -0.76 -13.47 -4.81
CA GLY A 134 0.02 -14.65 -5.20
C GLY A 134 0.40 -14.69 -6.69
N ARG A 135 0.12 -13.63 -7.46
CA ARG A 135 0.52 -13.54 -8.88
C ARG A 135 1.94 -13.04 -9.06
N VAL A 136 2.38 -12.18 -8.16
CA VAL A 136 3.72 -11.58 -8.12
C VAL A 136 4.25 -11.68 -6.69
N GLU A 137 5.57 -11.67 -6.54
CA GLU A 137 6.18 -11.68 -5.21
C GLU A 137 5.97 -10.32 -4.54
N ALA A 138 5.39 -10.34 -3.35
CA ALA A 138 5.14 -9.17 -2.53
C ALA A 138 5.24 -9.54 -1.04
N ASP A 139 5.35 -8.52 -0.19
CA ASP A 139 5.46 -8.65 1.26
C ASP A 139 4.22 -8.11 1.98
N VAL A 140 3.54 -7.14 1.37
CA VAL A 140 2.40 -6.40 1.96
C VAL A 140 1.25 -6.36 0.96
N LEU A 141 0.03 -6.59 1.42
CA LEU A 141 -1.18 -6.19 0.69
C LEU A 141 -1.50 -4.74 1.08
N ALA A 142 -1.25 -3.80 0.17
CA ALA A 142 -1.43 -2.37 0.41
C ALA A 142 -2.92 -2.00 0.37
N HIS A 143 -3.27 -0.96 1.15
CA HIS A 143 -4.56 -0.25 1.20
C HIS A 143 -5.75 -1.00 0.59
N PHE A 144 -6.24 -2.01 1.32
CA PHE A 144 -7.37 -2.86 0.89
C PHE A 144 -8.66 -2.10 0.56
N ASP A 145 -8.70 -0.80 0.85
CA ASP A 145 -9.82 0.10 0.64
C ASP A 145 -9.66 1.10 -0.50
N TYR A 146 -8.55 1.05 -1.25
CA TYR A 146 -8.24 2.02 -2.31
C TYR A 146 -9.40 2.22 -3.29
N GLY A 147 -9.97 1.11 -3.77
CA GLY A 147 -11.07 1.11 -4.74
C GLY A 147 -12.37 1.74 -4.26
N PHE A 148 -12.43 2.15 -3.00
CA PHE A 148 -13.61 2.76 -2.44
C PHE A 148 -13.32 3.92 -1.49
N ARG A 149 -12.12 4.51 -1.56
CA ARG A 149 -11.74 5.78 -0.92
C ARG A 149 -12.66 6.96 -1.28
N LEU A 150 -13.26 6.95 -2.47
CA LEU A 150 -14.18 8.01 -2.91
C LEU A 150 -15.62 7.87 -2.38
N PHE A 151 -15.95 6.81 -1.64
CA PHE A 151 -17.33 6.54 -1.22
C PHE A 151 -17.47 6.54 0.30
N GLU A 152 -18.54 7.18 0.79
CA GLU A 152 -18.98 6.97 2.16
C GLU A 152 -19.52 5.53 2.34
N ILE A 153 -18.79 4.74 3.12
CA ILE A 153 -19.13 3.34 3.41
C ILE A 153 -19.24 3.16 4.91
N SER A 154 -20.40 2.72 5.37
CA SER A 154 -20.58 2.26 6.74
C SER A 154 -20.09 0.82 6.90
N VAL A 155 -19.76 0.42 8.14
CA VAL A 155 -19.44 -0.99 8.45
C VAL A 155 -20.56 -1.94 8.01
N GLU A 156 -21.82 -1.53 8.14
CA GLU A 156 -22.97 -2.37 7.72
C GLU A 156 -23.03 -2.55 6.20
N ALA A 157 -22.62 -1.55 5.42
CA ALA A 157 -22.47 -1.69 3.97
C ALA A 157 -21.29 -2.61 3.64
N LEU A 158 -20.16 -2.48 4.35
CA LEU A 158 -18.97 -3.32 4.15
C LEU A 158 -19.23 -4.80 4.45
N LYS A 159 -20.08 -5.12 5.45
CA LYS A 159 -20.48 -6.50 5.78
C LYS A 159 -21.08 -7.27 4.61
N ARG A 160 -21.68 -6.59 3.62
CA ARG A 160 -22.17 -7.24 2.40
C ARG A 160 -21.06 -7.94 1.61
N TYR A 161 -19.81 -7.53 1.83
CA TYR A 161 -18.61 -8.09 1.23
C TYR A 161 -17.81 -8.95 2.23
N GLU A 162 -18.33 -9.26 3.43
CA GLU A 162 -17.58 -9.99 4.47
C GLU A 162 -17.03 -11.32 3.97
N GLU A 163 -17.83 -12.11 3.24
CA GLU A 163 -17.36 -13.37 2.67
C GLU A 163 -16.21 -13.17 1.68
N GLN A 164 -16.27 -12.12 0.85
CA GLN A 164 -15.21 -11.80 -0.10
C GLN A 164 -13.95 -11.30 0.60
N LEU A 165 -14.08 -10.38 1.57
CA LEU A 165 -12.97 -9.90 2.38
C LEU A 165 -12.31 -11.05 3.15
N ALA A 166 -13.09 -11.98 3.69
CA ALA A 166 -12.57 -13.15 4.39
C ALA A 166 -11.73 -14.04 3.45
N ARG A 167 -12.19 -14.25 2.20
CA ARG A 167 -11.41 -14.96 1.19
C ARG A 167 -10.13 -14.23 0.82
N ILE A 168 -10.20 -12.91 0.59
CA ILE A 168 -9.04 -12.06 0.26
C ILE A 168 -8.00 -12.14 1.38
N PHE A 169 -8.42 -11.92 2.63
CA PHE A 169 -7.53 -11.95 3.79
C PHE A 169 -6.96 -13.34 4.06
N GLN A 170 -7.75 -14.40 3.90
CA GLN A 170 -7.23 -15.75 4.00
C GLN A 170 -6.19 -16.04 2.90
N LYS A 171 -6.45 -15.59 1.67
CA LYS A 171 -5.52 -15.73 0.55
C LYS A 171 -4.23 -14.95 0.80
N MET A 172 -4.33 -13.73 1.32
CA MET A 172 -3.20 -12.89 1.75
C MET A 172 -2.34 -13.62 2.79
N ILE A 173 -2.95 -14.15 3.86
CA ILE A 173 -2.27 -14.94 4.90
C ILE A 173 -1.57 -16.16 4.29
N ASN A 174 -2.24 -16.91 3.41
CA ASN A 174 -1.68 -18.10 2.77
C ASN A 174 -0.48 -17.77 1.85
N ASN A 175 -0.38 -16.53 1.37
CA ASN A 175 0.75 -16.03 0.58
C ASN A 175 1.77 -15.26 1.43
N ASN A 176 1.69 -15.36 2.76
CA ASN A 176 2.61 -14.74 3.71
C ASN A 176 2.69 -13.19 3.64
N LEU A 177 1.66 -12.57 3.07
CA LEU A 177 1.56 -11.11 2.99
C LEU A 177 1.14 -10.52 4.34
N ALA A 178 1.71 -9.37 4.69
CA ALA A 178 1.25 -8.55 5.80
C ALA A 178 0.05 -7.68 5.38
N PHE A 179 -0.88 -7.46 6.31
CA PHE A 179 -1.97 -6.50 6.11
C PHE A 179 -1.49 -5.08 6.40
N GLU A 180 -1.68 -4.16 5.45
CA GLU A 180 -1.35 -2.74 5.67
C GLU A 180 -2.41 -2.02 6.52
N LEU A 181 -1.94 -1.25 7.49
CA LEU A 181 -2.68 -0.17 8.15
C LEU A 181 -2.25 1.13 7.46
N ASN A 182 -3.03 1.56 6.47
CA ASN A 182 -2.70 2.72 5.65
C ASN A 182 -3.20 3.99 6.33
N ALA A 183 -2.28 4.85 6.77
CA ALA A 183 -2.63 6.05 7.54
C ALA A 183 -3.42 7.08 6.72
N LYS A 184 -3.13 7.21 5.41
CA LYS A 184 -3.90 8.08 4.52
C LYS A 184 -5.35 7.62 4.45
N SER A 185 -5.59 6.33 4.25
CA SER A 185 -6.95 5.79 4.30
C SER A 185 -7.63 6.05 5.65
N ILE A 186 -6.96 5.73 6.76
CA ILE A 186 -7.54 5.84 8.10
C ILE A 186 -7.88 7.29 8.47
N TYR A 187 -6.97 8.25 8.20
CA TYR A 187 -7.06 9.61 8.76
C TYR A 187 -7.31 10.72 7.75
N LEU A 188 -7.06 10.52 6.45
CA LEU A 188 -7.36 11.51 5.41
C LEU A 188 -8.62 11.15 4.63
N TYR A 189 -8.91 9.86 4.45
CA TYR A 189 -10.19 9.37 3.93
C TYR A 189 -11.19 8.98 5.04
N GLU A 190 -10.81 9.15 6.31
CA GLU A 190 -11.68 8.90 7.47
C GLU A 190 -12.23 7.46 7.55
N HIS A 191 -11.43 6.48 7.11
CA HIS A 191 -11.83 5.07 7.04
C HIS A 191 -11.49 4.21 8.26
N GLU A 192 -11.16 4.82 9.41
CA GLU A 192 -10.79 4.07 10.64
C GLU A 192 -11.79 2.95 10.98
N HIS A 193 -13.10 3.19 10.84
CA HIS A 193 -14.13 2.18 11.11
C HIS A 193 -14.07 0.96 10.17
N LEU A 194 -13.62 1.12 8.92
CA LEU A 194 -13.42 0.02 7.98
C LEU A 194 -12.19 -0.82 8.38
N TYR A 195 -11.11 -0.17 8.82
CA TYR A 195 -9.91 -0.83 9.32
C TYR A 195 -10.18 -1.58 10.63
N CYS A 196 -10.91 -0.99 11.57
CA CYS A 196 -11.38 -1.68 12.78
C CYS A 196 -12.17 -2.95 12.46
N TYR A 197 -13.04 -2.89 11.44
CA TYR A 197 -13.79 -4.05 10.98
C TYR A 197 -12.89 -5.12 10.34
N ALA A 198 -11.96 -4.70 9.47
CA ALA A 198 -10.99 -5.60 8.84
C ALA A 198 -10.10 -6.30 9.88
N LEU A 199 -9.59 -5.57 10.88
CA LEU A 199 -8.80 -6.12 11.99
C LEU A 199 -9.58 -7.18 12.78
N ALA A 200 -10.88 -6.98 13.03
CA ALA A 200 -11.72 -7.96 13.70
C ALA A 200 -11.85 -9.26 12.86
N LEU A 201 -11.96 -9.14 11.54
CA LEU A 201 -12.02 -10.28 10.62
C LEU A 201 -10.66 -11.00 10.55
N LEU A 202 -9.56 -10.26 10.37
CA LEU A 202 -8.20 -10.78 10.35
C LEU A 202 -7.84 -11.54 11.62
N LYS A 203 -8.28 -11.07 12.79
CA LYS A 203 -8.10 -11.75 14.07
C LYS A 203 -8.80 -13.10 14.10
N LYS A 204 -10.03 -13.21 13.56
CA LYS A 204 -10.75 -14.49 13.44
C LYS A 204 -10.04 -15.46 12.50
N LEU A 205 -9.38 -14.95 11.47
CA LEU A 205 -8.62 -15.71 10.48
C LEU A 205 -7.19 -16.07 10.95
N GLY A 206 -6.76 -15.59 12.13
CA GLY A 206 -5.44 -15.89 12.68
C GLY A 206 -4.30 -15.11 12.02
N CYS A 207 -4.55 -13.90 11.50
CA CYS A 207 -3.51 -13.06 10.92
C CYS A 207 -2.49 -12.62 11.99
N THR A 208 -1.20 -12.77 11.68
CA THR A 208 -0.10 -12.42 12.58
C THR A 208 0.94 -11.48 11.97
N ARG A 209 0.71 -10.97 10.75
CA ARG A 209 1.65 -10.11 10.01
C ARG A 209 0.94 -8.84 9.57
N TYR A 210 1.46 -7.71 10.01
CA TYR A 210 0.90 -6.39 9.74
C TYR A 210 2.01 -5.45 9.26
N SER A 211 1.65 -4.43 8.51
CA SER A 211 2.52 -3.35 8.07
C SER A 211 1.84 -2.02 8.36
N ILE A 212 2.59 -0.97 8.66
CA ILE A 212 2.04 0.38 8.82
C ILE A 212 2.72 1.27 7.79
N GLY A 213 1.89 1.93 6.98
CA GLY A 213 2.35 2.77 5.90
C GLY A 213 1.57 4.08 5.90
N SER A 214 2.24 5.20 5.65
CA SER A 214 1.55 6.49 5.56
C SER A 214 1.00 6.80 4.18
N ASP A 215 1.52 6.16 3.13
CA ASP A 215 1.22 6.52 1.73
C ASP A 215 1.61 8.01 1.50
N GLY A 216 2.73 8.39 2.11
CA GLY A 216 3.22 9.76 2.18
C GLY A 216 3.90 10.19 0.90
N HIS A 217 3.39 11.25 0.27
CA HIS A 217 3.94 11.87 -0.95
C HIS A 217 4.58 13.25 -0.66
N LYS A 218 4.60 13.64 0.60
CA LYS A 218 5.14 14.89 1.15
C LYS A 218 5.34 14.74 2.65
N LEU A 219 6.18 15.61 3.21
CA LEU A 219 6.62 15.51 4.60
C LEU A 219 5.46 15.53 5.60
N GLU A 220 4.38 16.26 5.35
CA GLU A 220 3.24 16.36 6.29
C GLU A 220 2.48 15.03 6.44
N HIS A 221 2.59 14.13 5.47
CA HIS A 221 1.96 12.82 5.53
C HIS A 221 2.89 11.76 6.12
N PHE A 222 4.19 12.02 6.23
CA PHE A 222 5.14 11.05 6.75
C PHE A 222 4.79 10.64 8.19
N ARG A 223 4.65 9.32 8.42
CA ARG A 223 4.24 8.75 9.71
C ARG A 223 2.95 9.35 10.28
N LEU A 224 2.01 9.73 9.40
CA LEU A 224 0.74 10.35 9.75
C LEU A 224 0.04 9.57 10.87
N HIS A 225 -0.04 10.17 12.06
CA HIS A 225 -0.72 9.60 13.22
C HIS A 225 -0.34 8.15 13.58
N PHE A 226 0.93 7.76 13.39
CA PHE A 226 1.40 6.42 13.73
C PHE A 226 1.21 6.06 15.21
N ASP A 227 1.26 7.06 16.12
CA ASP A 227 0.93 6.88 17.54
C ASP A 227 -0.50 6.35 17.75
N LYS A 228 -1.47 6.87 16.98
CA LYS A 228 -2.85 6.40 17.00
C LYS A 228 -3.01 5.01 16.38
N ILE A 229 -2.29 4.71 15.29
CA ILE A 229 -2.31 3.36 14.68
C ILE A 229 -1.77 2.33 15.66
N VAL A 230 -0.70 2.65 16.39
CA VAL A 230 -0.15 1.75 17.42
C VAL A 230 -1.14 1.51 18.55
N ALA A 231 -1.83 2.56 19.01
CA ALA A 231 -2.89 2.41 20.00
C ALA A 231 -4.04 1.52 19.49
N LEU A 232 -4.49 1.74 18.26
CA LEU A 232 -5.49 0.90 17.59
C LEU A 232 -5.05 -0.57 17.52
N LEU A 233 -3.82 -0.85 17.10
CA LEU A 233 -3.30 -2.22 17.06
C LEU A 233 -3.27 -2.87 18.45
N ALA A 234 -2.89 -2.12 19.47
CA ALA A 234 -2.88 -2.59 20.86
C ALA A 234 -4.29 -2.96 21.35
N ASP A 235 -5.33 -2.22 20.97
CA ASP A 235 -6.73 -2.55 21.29
C ASP A 235 -7.16 -3.90 20.69
N TYR A 236 -6.55 -4.31 19.58
CA TYR A 236 -6.77 -5.62 18.97
C TYR A 236 -5.83 -6.71 19.49
N GLY A 237 -4.93 -6.38 20.41
CA GLY A 237 -3.92 -7.29 20.96
C GLY A 237 -2.78 -7.60 20.00
N ILE A 238 -2.53 -6.70 19.04
CA ILE A 238 -1.45 -6.83 18.06
C ILE A 238 -0.23 -6.08 18.61
N SER A 239 0.90 -6.78 18.71
CA SER A 239 2.15 -6.22 19.25
C SER A 239 3.15 -5.87 18.14
N GLU A 240 4.19 -5.11 18.48
CA GLU A 240 5.25 -4.75 17.53
C GLU A 240 5.95 -5.96 16.90
N SER A 241 5.99 -7.12 17.57
CA SER A 241 6.58 -8.35 17.01
C SER A 241 5.83 -8.92 15.80
N GLN A 242 4.60 -8.46 15.56
CA GLN A 242 3.76 -8.83 14.43
C GLN A 242 3.84 -7.80 13.29
N LEU A 243 4.54 -6.68 13.50
CA LEU A 243 4.79 -5.69 12.47
C LEU A 243 6.02 -6.09 11.67
N ILE A 244 5.90 -6.11 10.34
CA ILE A 244 7.06 -6.36 9.48
C ILE A 244 7.97 -5.12 9.46
N SER A 245 9.27 -5.37 9.56
CA SER A 245 10.28 -4.35 9.80
C SER A 245 10.85 -3.74 8.56
#